data_AF-A0A521W333-F1
#
_entry.id   AF-A0A521W333-F1
#
_cell.length_a   1.000
_cell.length_b   1.000
_cell.length_c   1.000
_cell.angle_alpha   90.00
_cell.angle_beta   90.00
_cell.angle_gamma   90.00
#
_symmetry.space_group_name_H-M   'P 1'
#
loop_
_entity.id
_entity.type
_entity.pdbx_description
1 polymer ?
#
loop_
_entity_poly.entity_id
_entity_poly.type
_entity_poly.pdbx_seq_one_letter_code
_entity_poly.pdbx_strand_id
1 'polypeptide(L)'
;MADGSTRTAAWLCGVVLFLIAYGSLYPFRFTDIGAAGIGDLLGRLDWARTTRSDIAANVLLYLPLGASLAWLLAARLGNLLAILVATLAGGLLAFGIELAQLYETRRVASLADLCFNTVGAGAGAVTAMLVASAHRRLRSGTLARLLRQPVAVALLLSWAGHRLAPFAPEFDLAGLIASFRSLLDASWWMPGEMIRHALAWLVILLVCERIARLGRALAVAGLAMAAVLVGRILFDGLELVPAEIVGMVAALLLARPLLALPAPQAAAALASALAVWIAITGLAPFDFQLTGEGFALVPFSESLTHYRATNLADTFQRCFIAGALVWLLVQSGLSVLAATLLGAGAIFGVELLQTWLPGQAAEITDPLLAIAAGGLIAVFEDSRGGRR
;
A
#
# COMPACT_ATOMS: atom_id res chain seq x y z
N MET A 1 -13.01 7.71 -24.54
CA MET A 1 -12.95 7.07 -23.21
C MET A 1 -11.91 5.95 -23.10
N ALA A 2 -11.55 5.23 -24.17
CA ALA A 2 -10.55 4.15 -24.14
C ALA A 2 -9.08 4.62 -23.94
N ASP A 3 -8.76 5.87 -24.31
CA ASP A 3 -7.38 6.37 -24.28
C ASP A 3 -6.86 6.65 -22.85
N GLY A 4 -7.72 7.20 -21.97
CA GLY A 4 -7.35 7.53 -20.58
C GLY A 4 -7.02 6.31 -19.73
N SER A 5 -7.86 5.26 -19.76
CA SER A 5 -7.62 4.03 -18.99
C SER A 5 -6.38 3.28 -19.47
N THR A 6 -6.08 3.34 -20.77
CA THR A 6 -4.92 2.68 -21.36
C THR A 6 -3.64 3.40 -20.94
N ARG A 7 -3.63 4.74 -20.99
CA ARG A 7 -2.50 5.54 -20.51
C ARG A 7 -2.21 5.30 -19.02
N THR A 8 -3.25 5.24 -18.20
CA THR A 8 -3.12 4.88 -16.79
C THR A 8 -2.51 3.50 -16.60
N ALA A 9 -3.03 2.49 -17.30
CA ALA A 9 -2.51 1.12 -17.18
C ALA A 9 -1.04 1.05 -17.61
N ALA A 10 -0.63 1.83 -18.62
CA ALA A 10 0.77 1.92 -19.03
C ALA A 10 1.66 2.54 -17.94
N TRP A 11 1.23 3.65 -17.34
CA TRP A 11 1.96 4.25 -16.21
C TRP A 11 2.06 3.31 -15.02
N LEU A 12 0.96 2.68 -14.63
CA LEU A 12 0.95 1.69 -13.55
C LEU A 12 1.91 0.53 -13.86
N CYS A 13 1.87 0.00 -15.08
CA CYS A 13 2.78 -1.06 -15.52
C CYS A 13 4.25 -0.62 -15.42
N GLY A 14 4.59 0.59 -15.88
CA GLY A 14 5.95 1.11 -15.81
C GLY A 14 6.44 1.30 -14.38
N VAL A 15 5.61 1.90 -13.51
CA VAL A 15 5.93 2.09 -12.09
C VAL A 15 6.10 0.75 -11.38
N VAL A 16 5.18 -0.19 -11.58
CA VAL A 16 5.25 -1.51 -10.93
C VAL A 16 6.47 -2.28 -11.42
N LEU A 17 6.77 -2.27 -12.72
CA LEU A 17 7.97 -2.91 -13.26
C LEU A 17 9.24 -2.32 -12.65
N PHE A 18 9.31 -0.99 -12.54
CA PHE A 18 10.42 -0.32 -11.86
C PHE A 18 10.53 -0.74 -10.40
N LEU A 19 9.44 -0.76 -9.63
CA LEU A 19 9.44 -1.15 -8.22
C LEU A 19 9.84 -2.62 -8.02
N ILE A 20 9.35 -3.52 -8.88
CA ILE A 20 9.74 -4.94 -8.86
C ILE A 20 11.24 -5.07 -9.11
N ALA A 21 11.76 -4.45 -10.17
CA ALA A 21 13.18 -4.52 -10.49
C ALA A 21 14.04 -3.89 -9.38
N TYR A 22 13.63 -2.72 -8.88
CA TYR A 22 14.34 -1.99 -7.83
C TYR A 22 14.38 -2.79 -6.52
N GLY A 23 13.23 -3.21 -5.98
CA GLY A 23 13.17 -3.95 -4.72
C GLY A 23 13.83 -5.33 -4.80
N SER A 24 13.77 -5.98 -5.97
CA SER A 24 14.33 -7.33 -6.17
C SER A 24 15.82 -7.34 -6.48
N LEU A 25 16.40 -6.22 -6.93
CA LEU A 25 17.82 -6.15 -7.27
C LEU A 25 18.64 -5.24 -6.35
N TYR A 26 17.99 -4.43 -5.51
CA TYR A 26 18.68 -3.67 -4.47
C TYR A 26 19.48 -4.61 -3.53
N PRO A 27 20.74 -4.27 -3.15
CA PRO A 27 21.44 -2.99 -3.34
C PRO A 27 22.27 -2.89 -4.64
N PHE A 28 21.99 -3.73 -5.63
CA PHE A 28 22.70 -3.79 -6.92
C PHE A 28 24.19 -4.16 -6.77
N ARG A 29 24.50 -5.12 -5.89
CA ARG A 29 25.87 -5.56 -5.59
C ARG A 29 26.15 -6.93 -6.19
N PHE A 30 26.30 -6.93 -7.51
CA PHE A 30 26.58 -8.15 -8.25
C PHE A 30 28.05 -8.55 -8.15
N THR A 31 28.29 -9.82 -7.89
CA THR A 31 29.61 -10.45 -7.86
C THR A 31 29.78 -11.36 -9.07
N ASP A 32 30.99 -11.40 -9.62
CA ASP A 32 31.34 -12.37 -10.64
C ASP A 32 31.37 -13.78 -10.03
N ILE A 33 30.56 -14.68 -10.59
CA ILE A 33 30.43 -16.09 -10.18
C ILE A 33 31.24 -17.02 -11.10
N GLY A 34 32.12 -16.46 -11.94
CA GLY A 34 32.94 -17.15 -12.91
C GLY A 34 32.22 -17.43 -14.24
N ALA A 35 32.95 -18.00 -15.20
CA ALA A 35 32.40 -18.39 -16.50
C ALA A 35 31.47 -19.63 -16.35
N ALA A 36 30.23 -19.39 -15.95
CA ALA A 36 29.17 -20.40 -15.91
C ALA A 36 28.41 -20.40 -17.23
N GLY A 37 28.29 -21.56 -17.87
CA GLY A 37 27.36 -21.74 -18.99
C GLY A 37 25.90 -21.66 -18.53
N ILE A 38 24.97 -21.42 -19.44
CA ILE A 38 23.54 -21.28 -19.09
C ILE A 38 22.96 -22.50 -18.37
N GLY A 39 23.45 -23.71 -18.68
CA GLY A 39 23.05 -24.93 -17.99
C GLY A 39 23.50 -24.99 -16.53
N ASP A 40 24.67 -24.44 -16.21
CA ASP A 40 25.17 -24.36 -14.82
C ASP A 40 24.36 -23.32 -14.02
N LEU A 41 24.05 -22.17 -14.63
CA LEU A 41 23.18 -21.16 -14.01
C LEU A 41 21.79 -21.71 -13.69
N LEU A 42 21.18 -22.44 -14.64
CA LEU A 42 19.88 -23.08 -14.43
C LEU A 42 19.93 -24.16 -13.33
N GLY A 43 21.03 -24.90 -13.23
CA GLY A 43 21.23 -25.90 -12.19
C GLY A 43 21.40 -25.32 -10.78
N ARG A 44 21.72 -24.03 -10.65
CA ARG A 44 21.84 -23.32 -9.36
C ARG A 44 20.51 -22.78 -8.83
N LEU A 45 19.44 -22.82 -9.62
CA LEU A 45 18.10 -22.46 -9.15
C LEU A 45 17.55 -23.59 -8.27
N ASP A 46 17.25 -23.27 -7.01
CA ASP A 46 16.79 -24.26 -6.03
C ASP A 46 15.34 -23.98 -5.57
N TRP A 47 14.70 -25.00 -5.02
CA TRP A 47 13.41 -24.86 -4.33
C TRP A 47 13.64 -24.45 -2.88
N ALA A 48 13.89 -23.15 -2.67
CA ALA A 48 14.06 -22.60 -1.34
C ALA A 48 12.79 -22.77 -0.49
N ARG A 49 12.95 -22.85 0.84
CA ARG A 49 11.81 -22.91 1.76
C ARG A 49 11.03 -21.60 1.73
N THR A 50 9.73 -21.69 1.54
CA THR A 50 8.82 -20.53 1.46
C THR A 50 7.84 -20.55 2.62
N THR A 51 7.64 -19.39 3.27
CA THR A 51 6.58 -19.21 4.27
C THR A 51 5.27 -18.74 3.61
N ARG A 52 4.14 -18.83 4.32
CA ARG A 52 2.85 -18.31 3.80
C ARG A 52 2.91 -16.80 3.51
N SER A 53 3.65 -16.04 4.31
CA SER A 53 3.89 -14.62 4.09
C SER A 53 4.71 -14.34 2.83
N ASP A 54 5.72 -15.18 2.54
CA ASP A 54 6.54 -15.03 1.32
C ASP A 54 5.69 -15.30 0.08
N ILE A 55 4.83 -16.33 0.13
CA ILE A 55 3.86 -16.63 -0.94
C ILE A 55 2.98 -15.41 -1.20
N ALA A 56 2.39 -14.85 -0.14
CA ALA A 56 1.49 -13.72 -0.27
C ALA A 56 2.21 -12.47 -0.81
N ALA A 57 3.41 -12.17 -0.31
CA ALA A 57 4.22 -11.04 -0.76
C ALA A 57 4.55 -11.15 -2.26
N ASN A 58 5.02 -12.32 -2.71
CA ASN A 58 5.37 -12.59 -4.11
C ASN A 58 4.15 -12.47 -5.04
N VAL A 59 3.02 -13.05 -4.64
CA VAL A 59 1.76 -12.94 -5.39
C VAL A 59 1.30 -11.49 -5.48
N LEU A 60 1.28 -10.75 -4.37
CA LEU A 60 0.82 -9.35 -4.31
C LEU A 60 1.75 -8.41 -5.08
N LEU A 61 3.06 -8.68 -5.09
CA LEU A 61 4.04 -7.88 -5.81
C LEU A 61 3.83 -7.93 -7.33
N TYR A 62 3.51 -9.11 -7.88
CA TYR A 62 3.31 -9.30 -9.33
C TYR A 62 1.86 -9.12 -9.80
N LEU A 63 0.89 -9.15 -8.88
CA LEU A 63 -0.52 -8.91 -9.19
C LEU A 63 -0.78 -7.61 -9.98
N PRO A 64 -0.30 -6.43 -9.54
CA PRO A 64 -0.55 -5.19 -10.29
C PRO A 64 0.15 -5.17 -11.66
N LEU A 65 1.28 -5.88 -11.83
CA LEU A 65 1.95 -6.02 -13.12
C LEU A 65 1.07 -6.81 -14.10
N GLY A 66 0.60 -7.99 -13.67
CA GLY A 66 -0.29 -8.82 -14.48
C GLY A 66 -1.59 -8.11 -14.85
N ALA A 67 -2.19 -7.41 -13.89
CA ALA A 67 -3.41 -6.65 -14.10
C ALA A 67 -3.25 -5.54 -15.15
N SER A 68 -2.18 -4.75 -15.04
CA SER A 68 -1.90 -3.64 -15.96
C SER A 68 -1.52 -4.13 -17.36
N LEU A 69 -0.69 -5.16 -17.49
CA LEU A 69 -0.34 -5.77 -18.77
C LEU A 69 -1.57 -6.36 -19.48
N ALA A 70 -2.38 -7.15 -18.77
CA ALA A 70 -3.57 -7.74 -19.36
C ALA A 70 -4.56 -6.66 -19.82
N TRP A 71 -4.71 -5.58 -19.04
CA TRP A 71 -5.56 -4.44 -19.43
C TRP A 71 -5.09 -3.78 -20.74
N LEU A 72 -3.78 -3.56 -20.89
CA LEU A 72 -3.19 -2.98 -22.11
C LEU A 72 -3.35 -3.89 -23.34
N LEU A 73 -3.23 -5.19 -23.14
CA LEU A 73 -3.25 -6.18 -24.22
C LEU A 73 -4.66 -6.60 -24.63
N ALA A 74 -5.64 -6.53 -23.73
CA ALA A 74 -6.99 -7.06 -23.94
C ALA A 74 -7.69 -6.45 -25.17
N ALA A 75 -7.46 -5.15 -25.45
CA ALA A 75 -8.06 -4.48 -26.59
C ALA A 75 -7.55 -5.02 -27.94
N ARG A 76 -6.33 -5.56 -27.99
CA ARG A 76 -5.69 -6.05 -29.22
C ARG A 76 -5.77 -7.57 -29.36
N LEU A 77 -5.59 -8.31 -28.27
CA LEU A 77 -5.45 -9.77 -28.26
C LEU A 77 -6.71 -10.50 -27.80
N GLY A 78 -7.69 -9.79 -27.25
CA GLY A 78 -8.81 -10.40 -26.53
C GLY A 78 -8.41 -10.88 -25.12
N ASN A 79 -9.41 -11.12 -24.28
CA ASN A 79 -9.19 -11.32 -22.84
C ASN A 79 -8.32 -12.56 -22.52
N LEU A 80 -8.58 -13.70 -23.17
CA LEU A 80 -7.88 -14.95 -22.86
C LEU A 80 -6.40 -14.88 -23.23
N LEU A 81 -6.09 -14.41 -24.43
CA LEU A 81 -4.71 -14.28 -24.89
C LEU A 81 -3.98 -13.16 -24.12
N ALA A 82 -4.66 -12.07 -23.76
CA ALA A 82 -4.09 -11.05 -22.90
C ALA A 82 -3.71 -11.59 -21.50
N ILE A 83 -4.54 -12.46 -20.91
CA ILE A 83 -4.20 -13.14 -19.65
C ILE A 83 -2.96 -14.01 -19.82
N LEU A 84 -2.93 -14.85 -20.87
CA LEU A 84 -1.80 -15.74 -21.13
C LEU A 84 -0.50 -14.95 -21.32
N VAL A 85 -0.51 -13.92 -22.18
CA VAL A 85 0.68 -13.10 -22.47
C VAL A 85 1.12 -12.32 -21.24
N ALA A 86 0.20 -11.75 -20.45
CA ALA A 86 0.55 -11.05 -19.21
C ALA A 86 1.17 -11.99 -18.18
N THR A 87 0.64 -13.22 -18.05
CA THR A 87 1.19 -14.24 -17.15
C THR A 87 2.60 -14.65 -17.57
N LEU A 88 2.80 -14.94 -18.86
CA LEU A 88 4.11 -15.32 -19.39
C LEU A 88 5.13 -14.18 -19.28
N ALA A 89 4.73 -12.94 -19.54
CA ALA A 89 5.59 -11.77 -19.39
C ALA A 89 5.99 -11.55 -17.92
N GLY A 90 5.06 -11.72 -16.98
CA GLY A 90 5.35 -11.69 -15.55
C GLY A 90 6.32 -12.80 -15.12
N GLY A 91 6.10 -14.03 -15.58
CA GLY A 91 6.99 -15.15 -15.32
C GLY A 91 8.38 -14.97 -15.94
N LEU A 92 8.47 -14.39 -17.14
CA LEU A 92 9.76 -14.07 -17.78
C LEU A 92 10.52 -12.99 -17.00
N LEU A 93 9.82 -11.96 -16.50
CA LEU A 93 10.43 -10.95 -15.64
C LEU A 93 10.93 -11.58 -14.33
N ALA A 94 10.11 -12.39 -13.66
CA ALA A 94 10.49 -13.11 -12.45
C ALA A 94 11.73 -13.99 -12.70
N PHE A 95 11.75 -14.76 -13.79
CA PHE A 95 12.88 -15.60 -14.16
C PHE A 95 14.15 -14.76 -14.40
N GLY A 96 14.04 -13.62 -15.07
CA GLY A 96 15.16 -12.70 -15.26
C GLY A 96 15.69 -12.13 -13.94
N ILE A 97 14.82 -11.86 -12.98
CA ILE A 97 15.18 -11.40 -11.64
C ILE A 97 15.89 -12.50 -10.85
N GLU A 98 15.36 -13.72 -10.83
CA GLU A 98 16.00 -14.86 -10.15
C GLU A 98 17.40 -15.14 -10.74
N LEU A 99 17.53 -15.08 -12.07
CA LEU A 99 18.84 -15.22 -12.72
C LEU A 99 19.81 -14.10 -12.35
N ALA A 100 19.33 -12.86 -12.24
CA ALA A 100 20.17 -11.74 -11.81
C ALA A 100 20.57 -11.88 -10.33
N GLN A 101 19.70 -12.44 -9.49
CA GLN A 101 19.98 -12.68 -8.08
C GLN A 101 21.01 -13.79 -7.84
N LEU A 102 21.27 -14.69 -8.80
CA LEU A 102 22.39 -15.62 -8.74
C LEU A 102 23.76 -14.91 -8.63
N TYR A 103 23.84 -13.67 -9.11
CA TYR A 103 25.03 -12.84 -9.00
C TYR A 103 25.04 -12.00 -7.71
N GLU A 104 24.00 -12.05 -6.87
CA GLU A 104 23.89 -11.30 -5.62
C GLU A 104 24.10 -12.23 -4.41
N THR A 105 25.27 -12.14 -3.77
CA THR A 105 25.71 -13.04 -2.69
C THR A 105 24.79 -13.15 -1.47
N ARG A 106 23.84 -12.22 -1.29
CA ARG A 106 22.95 -12.15 -0.13
C ARG A 106 21.55 -12.72 -0.36
N ARG A 107 21.21 -13.08 -1.61
CA ARG A 107 19.88 -13.60 -1.95
C ARG A 107 19.96 -15.05 -2.41
N VAL A 108 18.94 -15.81 -2.05
CA VAL A 108 18.76 -17.19 -2.50
C VAL A 108 17.79 -17.13 -3.67
N ALA A 109 18.30 -17.35 -4.89
CA ALA A 109 17.43 -17.49 -6.05
C ALA A 109 16.54 -18.73 -5.87
N SER A 110 15.24 -18.58 -6.13
CA SER A 110 14.21 -19.52 -5.72
C SER A 110 13.21 -19.82 -6.84
N LEU A 111 13.12 -21.10 -7.21
CA LEU A 111 12.07 -21.58 -8.13
C LEU A 111 10.67 -21.43 -7.53
N ALA A 112 10.56 -21.43 -6.20
CA ALA A 112 9.29 -21.16 -5.53
C ALA A 112 8.87 -19.71 -5.75
N ASP A 113 9.80 -18.76 -5.62
CA ASP A 113 9.51 -17.33 -5.83
C ASP A 113 9.14 -17.06 -7.29
N LEU A 114 9.87 -17.65 -8.24
CA LEU A 114 9.49 -17.66 -9.65
C LEU A 114 8.03 -18.14 -9.87
N CYS A 115 7.66 -19.25 -9.24
CA CYS A 115 6.30 -19.81 -9.35
C CYS A 115 5.26 -18.84 -8.79
N PHE A 116 5.44 -18.35 -7.57
CA PHE A 116 4.46 -17.47 -6.91
C PHE A 116 4.37 -16.09 -7.56
N ASN A 117 5.49 -15.54 -8.05
CA ASN A 117 5.50 -14.32 -8.86
C ASN A 117 4.71 -14.50 -10.17
N THR A 118 4.89 -15.64 -10.84
CA THR A 118 4.13 -15.98 -12.06
C THR A 118 2.64 -16.14 -11.77
N VAL A 119 2.29 -16.82 -10.67
CA VAL A 119 0.90 -16.94 -10.20
C VAL A 119 0.31 -15.56 -9.88
N GLY A 120 1.08 -14.67 -9.24
CA GLY A 120 0.70 -13.28 -9.00
C GLY A 120 0.34 -12.55 -10.29
N ALA A 121 1.20 -12.62 -11.30
CA ALA A 121 0.93 -12.02 -12.60
C ALA A 121 -0.34 -12.60 -13.25
N GLY A 122 -0.54 -13.92 -13.20
CA GLY A 122 -1.76 -14.55 -13.71
C GLY A 122 -3.02 -14.12 -12.96
N ALA A 123 -2.98 -14.12 -11.63
CA ALA A 123 -4.08 -13.68 -10.77
C ALA A 123 -4.45 -12.21 -11.02
N GLY A 124 -3.45 -11.34 -11.18
CA GLY A 124 -3.62 -9.95 -11.57
C GLY A 124 -4.31 -9.80 -12.92
N ALA A 125 -3.85 -10.54 -13.92
CA ALA A 125 -4.42 -10.52 -15.26
C ALA A 125 -5.90 -10.96 -15.26
N VAL A 126 -6.23 -12.04 -14.55
CA VAL A 126 -7.62 -12.48 -14.36
C VAL A 126 -8.45 -11.42 -13.65
N THR A 127 -7.90 -10.83 -12.58
CA THR A 127 -8.57 -9.78 -11.80
C THR A 127 -8.90 -8.57 -12.68
N ALA A 128 -7.98 -8.13 -13.54
CA ALA A 128 -8.23 -7.04 -14.48
C ALA A 128 -9.40 -7.35 -15.41
N MET A 129 -9.50 -8.59 -15.92
CA MET A 129 -10.60 -8.99 -16.80
C MET A 129 -11.93 -9.10 -16.05
N LEU A 130 -11.91 -9.61 -14.81
CA LEU A 130 -13.08 -9.64 -13.94
C LEU A 130 -13.58 -8.23 -13.64
N VAL A 131 -12.68 -7.32 -13.26
CA VAL A 131 -13.01 -5.90 -13.02
C VAL A 131 -13.54 -5.23 -14.29
N ALA A 132 -12.91 -5.46 -15.46
CA ALA A 132 -13.40 -4.94 -16.73
C ALA A 132 -14.81 -5.45 -17.05
N SER A 133 -15.07 -6.73 -16.80
CA SER A 133 -16.38 -7.35 -17.02
C SER A 133 -17.43 -6.83 -16.03
N ALA A 134 -17.06 -6.69 -14.76
CA ALA A 134 -17.92 -6.16 -13.70
C ALA A 134 -18.24 -4.69 -13.96
N HIS A 135 -17.28 -3.89 -14.39
CA HIS A 135 -17.50 -2.49 -14.74
C HIS A 135 -18.46 -2.34 -15.95
N ARG A 136 -18.44 -3.28 -16.90
CA ARG A 136 -19.42 -3.31 -18.02
C ARG A 136 -20.82 -3.75 -17.57
N ARG A 137 -20.92 -4.70 -16.64
CA ARG A 137 -22.20 -5.28 -16.17
C ARG A 137 -22.88 -4.43 -15.10
N LEU A 138 -22.10 -3.85 -14.19
CA LEU A 138 -22.57 -3.06 -13.06
C LEU A 138 -22.81 -1.61 -13.50
N ARG A 139 -24.08 -1.31 -13.82
CA ARG A 139 -24.50 0.04 -14.19
C ARG A 139 -24.68 0.98 -12.98
N SER A 140 -25.09 0.44 -11.83
CA SER A 140 -25.37 1.17 -10.60
C SER A 140 -25.06 0.32 -9.36
N GLY A 141 -24.68 0.95 -8.25
CA GLY A 141 -24.36 0.27 -6.99
C GLY A 141 -23.15 0.86 -6.26
N THR A 142 -22.90 0.42 -5.02
CA THR A 142 -21.75 0.86 -4.21
C THR A 142 -20.44 0.34 -4.79
N LEU A 143 -20.37 -0.93 -5.21
CA LEU A 143 -19.18 -1.51 -5.83
C LEU A 143 -18.80 -0.80 -7.14
N ALA A 144 -19.78 -0.48 -7.99
CA ALA A 144 -19.54 0.28 -9.23
C ALA A 144 -19.02 1.70 -8.96
N ARG A 145 -19.46 2.35 -7.87
CA ARG A 145 -18.97 3.67 -7.46
C ARG A 145 -17.57 3.60 -6.87
N LEU A 146 -17.29 2.60 -6.04
CA LEU A 146 -15.97 2.34 -5.47
C LEU A 146 -14.94 2.07 -6.58
N LEU A 147 -15.23 1.19 -7.53
CA LEU A 147 -14.35 0.91 -8.68
C LEU A 147 -14.11 2.13 -9.58
N ARG A 148 -14.97 3.16 -9.51
CA ARG A 148 -14.77 4.44 -10.21
C ARG A 148 -13.92 5.43 -9.42
N GLN A 149 -13.57 5.15 -8.17
CA GLN A 149 -12.74 6.00 -7.32
C GLN A 149 -11.44 5.25 -6.94
N PRO A 150 -10.46 5.16 -7.87
CA PRO A 150 -9.25 4.36 -7.64
C PRO A 150 -8.38 4.90 -6.50
N VAL A 151 -8.37 6.21 -6.25
CA VAL A 151 -7.66 6.79 -5.10
C VAL A 151 -8.29 6.35 -3.78
N ALA A 152 -9.63 6.39 -3.68
CA ALA A 152 -10.37 5.86 -2.53
C ALA A 152 -10.06 4.37 -2.29
N VAL A 153 -10.07 3.57 -3.36
CA VAL A 153 -9.70 2.15 -3.29
C VAL A 153 -8.25 1.98 -2.82
N ALA A 154 -7.31 2.77 -3.34
CA ALA A 154 -5.91 2.72 -2.93
C ALA A 154 -5.75 3.03 -1.44
N LEU A 155 -6.41 4.06 -0.92
CA LEU A 155 -6.36 4.38 0.52
C LEU A 155 -6.96 3.26 1.38
N LEU A 156 -8.11 2.71 0.98
CA LEU A 156 -8.74 1.58 1.68
C LEU A 156 -7.83 0.34 1.69
N LEU A 157 -7.24 0.00 0.53
CA LEU A 157 -6.35 -1.14 0.40
C LEU A 157 -5.02 -0.93 1.12
N SER A 158 -4.48 0.29 1.14
CA SER A 158 -3.26 0.60 1.91
C SER A 158 -3.50 0.46 3.40
N TRP A 159 -4.63 0.97 3.93
CA TRP A 159 -4.95 0.76 5.34
C TRP A 159 -5.21 -0.71 5.68
N ALA A 160 -6.04 -1.39 4.88
CA ALA A 160 -6.30 -2.81 5.09
C ALA A 160 -5.01 -3.63 4.98
N GLY A 161 -4.14 -3.29 4.02
CA GLY A 161 -2.85 -3.93 3.82
C GLY A 161 -1.92 -3.75 5.01
N HIS A 162 -1.87 -2.55 5.59
CA HIS A 162 -1.14 -2.30 6.83
C HIS A 162 -1.66 -3.17 7.99
N ARG A 163 -2.98 -3.31 8.12
CA ARG A 163 -3.59 -4.03 9.25
C ARG A 163 -3.57 -5.55 9.10
N LEU A 164 -3.46 -6.05 7.88
CA LEU A 164 -3.63 -7.46 7.54
C LEU A 164 -2.36 -8.10 6.95
N ALA A 165 -1.32 -7.32 6.66
CA ALA A 165 -0.01 -7.89 6.36
C ALA A 165 0.45 -8.78 7.55
N PRO A 166 1.02 -9.97 7.27
CA PRO A 166 1.58 -10.38 5.99
C PRO A 166 0.65 -11.23 5.09
N PHE A 167 -0.67 -11.20 5.31
CA PHE A 167 -1.68 -11.93 4.52
C PHE A 167 -1.46 -13.46 4.50
N ALA A 168 -0.98 -14.00 5.61
CA ALA A 168 -0.80 -15.44 5.81
C ALA A 168 -2.01 -16.00 6.57
N PRO A 169 -3.04 -16.56 5.90
CA PRO A 169 -4.17 -17.13 6.60
C PRO A 169 -3.78 -18.32 7.47
N GLU A 170 -4.37 -18.37 8.66
CA GLU A 170 -4.25 -19.46 9.61
C GLU A 170 -5.63 -19.85 10.15
N PHE A 171 -5.87 -21.16 10.19
CA PHE A 171 -7.14 -21.73 10.64
C PHE A 171 -6.93 -22.66 11.85
N ASP A 172 -5.89 -22.39 12.66
CA ASP A 172 -5.64 -23.11 13.90
C ASP A 172 -6.40 -22.49 15.08
N LEU A 173 -6.92 -23.35 15.96
CA LEU A 173 -7.67 -22.91 17.14
C LEU A 173 -6.75 -22.18 18.14
N ALA A 174 -5.49 -22.59 18.27
CA ALA A 174 -4.55 -21.91 19.16
C ALA A 174 -4.25 -20.50 18.66
N GLY A 175 -4.08 -20.32 17.35
CA GLY A 175 -3.96 -19.00 16.71
C GLY A 175 -5.19 -18.13 16.94
N LEU A 176 -6.40 -18.68 16.75
CA LEU A 176 -7.65 -17.97 17.01
C LEU A 176 -7.74 -17.44 18.46
N ILE A 177 -7.38 -18.28 19.44
CA ILE A 177 -7.38 -17.89 20.86
C ILE A 177 -6.27 -16.85 21.12
N ALA A 178 -5.11 -17.01 20.50
CA ALA A 178 -3.99 -16.08 20.62
C ALA A 178 -4.39 -14.67 20.16
N SER A 179 -5.20 -14.54 19.10
CA SER A 179 -5.65 -13.24 18.59
C SER A 179 -6.44 -12.38 19.59
N PHE A 180 -6.95 -12.95 20.70
CA PHE A 180 -7.66 -12.22 21.75
C PHE A 180 -6.80 -11.91 22.98
N ARG A 181 -5.56 -12.41 23.07
CA ARG A 181 -4.74 -12.30 24.30
C ARG A 181 -4.44 -10.85 24.68
N SER A 182 -4.06 -10.04 23.71
CA SER A 182 -3.83 -8.59 23.86
C SER A 182 -5.01 -7.81 24.45
N LEU A 183 -6.24 -8.31 24.34
CA LEU A 183 -7.43 -7.67 24.94
C LEU A 183 -7.49 -7.87 26.46
N LEU A 184 -6.78 -8.86 26.98
CA LEU A 184 -6.73 -9.21 28.40
C LEU A 184 -5.54 -8.54 29.12
N ASP A 185 -4.57 -8.03 28.39
CA ASP A 185 -3.39 -7.36 28.95
C ASP A 185 -3.75 -6.02 29.58
N ALA A 186 -3.24 -5.74 30.78
CA ALA A 186 -3.54 -4.51 31.51
C ALA A 186 -2.89 -3.23 30.93
N SER A 187 -1.93 -3.36 30.00
CA SER A 187 -1.12 -2.26 29.45
C SER A 187 -1.64 -1.70 28.12
N TRP A 188 -2.94 -1.81 27.86
CA TRP A 188 -3.55 -1.40 26.59
C TRP A 188 -3.66 0.13 26.38
N TRP A 189 -3.40 0.93 27.41
CA TRP A 189 -3.53 2.39 27.35
C TRP A 189 -2.36 3.02 26.57
N MET A 190 -2.57 3.20 25.26
CA MET A 190 -1.62 3.82 24.34
C MET A 190 -2.30 4.95 23.54
N PRO A 191 -2.36 6.18 24.06
CA PRO A 191 -3.10 7.28 23.44
C PRO A 191 -2.66 7.60 22.01
N GLY A 192 -1.35 7.53 21.72
CA GLY A 192 -0.82 7.77 20.38
C GLY A 192 -1.39 6.79 19.32
N GLU A 193 -1.47 5.51 19.68
CA GLU A 193 -2.03 4.46 18.82
C GLU A 193 -3.56 4.61 18.67
N MET A 194 -4.25 4.95 19.75
CA MET A 194 -5.69 5.22 19.72
C MET A 194 -6.02 6.37 18.76
N ILE A 195 -5.25 7.47 18.84
CA ILE A 195 -5.41 8.63 17.97
C ILE A 195 -5.11 8.27 16.52
N ARG A 196 -4.01 7.54 16.26
CA ARG A 196 -3.65 7.06 14.92
C ARG A 196 -4.79 6.28 14.28
N HIS A 197 -5.36 5.33 15.01
CA HIS A 197 -6.48 4.52 14.53
C HIS A 197 -7.75 5.35 14.34
N ALA A 198 -8.06 6.28 15.24
CA ALA A 198 -9.21 7.17 15.09
C ALA A 198 -9.08 8.04 13.82
N LEU A 199 -7.93 8.66 13.59
CA LEU A 199 -7.67 9.46 12.39
C LEU A 199 -7.79 8.63 11.12
N ALA A 200 -7.16 7.44 11.08
CA ALA A 200 -7.23 6.56 9.92
C ALA A 200 -8.68 6.14 9.58
N TRP A 201 -9.47 5.77 10.58
CA TRP A 201 -10.87 5.40 10.36
C TRP A 201 -11.78 6.59 10.02
N LEU A 202 -11.47 7.80 10.50
CA LEU A 202 -12.14 9.02 10.03
C LEU A 202 -11.82 9.33 8.57
N VAL A 203 -10.58 9.12 8.12
CA VAL A 203 -10.21 9.25 6.69
C VAL A 203 -11.02 8.27 5.85
N ILE A 204 -11.05 7.00 6.26
CA ILE A 204 -11.81 5.95 5.58
C ILE A 204 -13.30 6.26 5.55
N LEU A 205 -13.84 6.86 6.61
CA LEU A 205 -15.23 7.31 6.63
C LEU A 205 -15.50 8.40 5.60
N LEU A 206 -14.62 9.41 5.46
CA LEU A 206 -14.74 10.44 4.41
C LEU A 206 -14.65 9.83 3.01
N VAL A 207 -13.76 8.85 2.83
CA VAL A 207 -13.69 8.05 1.60
C VAL A 207 -15.01 7.32 1.34
N CYS A 208 -15.63 6.71 2.35
CA CYS A 208 -16.91 6.03 2.21
C CYS A 208 -18.06 6.99 1.88
N GLU A 209 -18.03 8.22 2.39
CA GLU A 209 -19.04 9.27 2.13
C GLU A 209 -19.02 9.72 0.67
N ARG A 210 -17.84 9.82 0.06
CA ARG A 210 -17.70 10.07 -1.39
C ARG A 210 -18.31 8.98 -2.25
N ILE A 211 -18.40 7.76 -1.73
CA ILE A 211 -18.94 6.60 -2.46
C ILE A 211 -20.43 6.44 -2.18
N ALA A 212 -20.92 6.80 -1.00
CA ALA A 212 -22.30 6.56 -0.57
C ALA A 212 -22.87 7.63 0.37
N ARG A 213 -24.20 7.84 0.35
CA ARG A 213 -24.88 8.74 1.31
C ARG A 213 -24.55 8.37 2.75
N LEU A 214 -24.51 9.35 3.65
CA LEU A 214 -24.13 9.24 5.06
C LEU A 214 -24.49 7.90 5.75
N GLY A 215 -25.77 7.51 5.78
CA GLY A 215 -26.20 6.27 6.45
C GLY A 215 -25.57 5.01 5.85
N ARG A 216 -25.34 5.00 4.54
CA ARG A 216 -24.62 3.92 3.86
C ARG A 216 -23.11 4.05 4.01
N ALA A 217 -22.56 5.27 4.10
CA ALA A 217 -21.13 5.48 4.33
C ALA A 217 -20.70 4.90 5.68
N LEU A 218 -21.48 5.14 6.75
CA LEU A 218 -21.26 4.52 8.05
C LEU A 218 -21.35 2.99 8.00
N ALA A 219 -22.32 2.45 7.26
CA ALA A 219 -22.45 0.99 7.10
C ALA A 219 -21.25 0.40 6.32
N VAL A 220 -20.77 1.07 5.27
CA VAL A 220 -19.61 0.62 4.49
C VAL A 220 -18.32 0.72 5.33
N ALA A 221 -18.14 1.82 6.08
CA ALA A 221 -17.02 1.97 7.00
C ALA A 221 -17.06 0.91 8.11
N GLY A 222 -18.24 0.65 8.69
CA GLY A 222 -18.43 -0.41 9.68
C GLY A 222 -18.15 -1.80 9.13
N LEU A 223 -18.53 -2.08 7.87
CA LEU A 223 -18.18 -3.33 7.20
C LEU A 223 -16.66 -3.44 6.98
N ALA A 224 -15.99 -2.35 6.60
CA ALA A 224 -14.54 -2.31 6.46
C ALA A 224 -13.84 -2.53 7.81
N MET A 225 -14.33 -1.92 8.89
CA MET A 225 -13.85 -2.16 10.26
C MET A 225 -14.02 -3.63 10.64
N ALA A 226 -15.20 -4.20 10.42
CA ALA A 226 -15.46 -5.61 10.70
C ALA A 226 -14.56 -6.53 9.87
N ALA A 227 -14.34 -6.23 8.59
CA ALA A 227 -13.44 -7.00 7.73
C ALA A 227 -11.99 -6.96 8.24
N VAL A 228 -11.52 -5.81 8.73
CA VAL A 228 -10.18 -5.70 9.34
C VAL A 228 -10.12 -6.52 10.63
N LEU A 229 -11.09 -6.39 11.54
CA LEU A 229 -11.09 -7.16 12.80
C LEU A 229 -11.15 -8.66 12.55
N VAL A 230 -12.02 -9.12 11.63
CA VAL A 230 -12.09 -10.53 11.22
C VAL A 230 -10.77 -10.97 10.60
N GLY A 231 -10.17 -10.16 9.72
CA GLY A 231 -8.88 -10.48 9.13
C GLY A 231 -7.76 -10.60 10.17
N ARG A 232 -7.76 -9.76 11.21
CA ARG A 232 -6.80 -9.84 12.33
C ARG A 232 -6.97 -11.11 13.18
N ILE A 233 -8.13 -11.75 13.12
CA ILE A 233 -8.40 -13.03 13.79
C ILE A 233 -8.00 -14.22 12.90
N LEU A 234 -8.06 -14.05 11.57
CA LEU A 234 -7.85 -15.14 10.60
C LEU A 234 -6.42 -15.22 10.05
N PHE A 235 -5.60 -14.18 10.22
CA PHE A 235 -4.24 -14.14 9.70
C PHE A 235 -3.22 -14.39 10.80
N ASP A 236 -2.24 -15.24 10.48
CA ASP A 236 -1.17 -15.68 11.35
C ASP A 236 -0.40 -14.51 11.96
N GLY A 237 -0.05 -14.63 13.24
CA GLY A 237 0.71 -13.64 13.99
C GLY A 237 -0.02 -12.31 14.25
N LEU A 238 -1.32 -12.21 13.93
CA LEU A 238 -2.11 -11.00 14.22
C LEU A 238 -2.98 -11.17 15.47
N GLU A 239 -3.01 -10.09 16.25
CA GLU A 239 -3.83 -9.97 17.45
C GLU A 239 -4.77 -8.77 17.35
N LEU A 240 -5.94 -8.83 17.98
CA LEU A 240 -6.84 -7.68 18.09
C LEU A 240 -6.17 -6.59 18.91
N VAL A 241 -6.08 -5.37 18.39
CA VAL A 241 -5.41 -4.29 19.12
C VAL A 241 -6.46 -3.48 19.88
N PRO A 242 -6.43 -3.41 21.22
CA PRO A 242 -7.40 -2.60 21.97
C PRO A 242 -7.45 -1.15 21.50
N ALA A 243 -6.29 -0.54 21.23
CA ALA A 243 -6.19 0.82 20.72
C ALA A 243 -6.87 1.00 19.36
N GLU A 244 -6.88 -0.03 18.50
CA GLU A 244 -7.61 -0.02 17.23
C GLU A 244 -9.12 -0.02 17.45
N ILE A 245 -9.61 -0.87 18.36
CA ILE A 245 -11.04 -0.92 18.71
C ILE A 245 -11.50 0.42 19.30
N VAL A 246 -10.73 0.99 20.22
CA VAL A 246 -10.99 2.31 20.79
C VAL A 246 -10.97 3.38 19.70
N GLY A 247 -10.00 3.34 18.78
CA GLY A 247 -9.93 4.24 17.64
C GLY A 247 -11.12 4.12 16.69
N MET A 248 -11.60 2.91 16.40
CA MET A 248 -12.82 2.67 15.61
C MET A 248 -14.05 3.27 16.30
N VAL A 249 -14.21 3.06 17.61
CA VAL A 249 -15.30 3.63 18.40
C VAL A 249 -15.22 5.16 18.38
N ALA A 250 -14.05 5.74 18.63
CA ALA A 250 -13.83 7.18 18.58
C ALA A 250 -14.16 7.76 17.19
N ALA A 251 -13.75 7.09 16.11
CA ALA A 251 -14.09 7.51 14.74
C ALA A 251 -15.61 7.48 14.49
N LEU A 252 -16.33 6.46 14.97
CA LEU A 252 -17.79 6.39 14.85
C LEU A 252 -18.51 7.47 15.67
N LEU A 253 -17.99 7.81 16.86
CA LEU A 253 -18.52 8.90 17.70
C LEU A 253 -18.28 10.27 17.06
N LEU A 254 -17.09 10.49 16.48
CA LEU A 254 -16.69 11.73 15.82
C LEU A 254 -17.23 11.86 14.39
N ALA A 255 -17.78 10.79 13.83
CA ALA A 255 -18.33 10.76 12.46
C ALA A 255 -19.38 11.85 12.22
N ARG A 256 -20.39 11.94 13.09
CA ARG A 256 -21.49 12.90 12.94
C ARG A 256 -21.04 14.36 13.03
N PRO A 257 -20.29 14.80 14.06
CA PRO A 257 -19.84 16.19 14.12
C PRO A 257 -18.90 16.53 12.95
N LEU A 258 -18.01 15.61 12.54
CA LEU A 258 -17.13 15.84 11.40
C LEU A 258 -17.92 16.01 10.10
N LEU A 259 -18.92 15.14 9.86
CA LEU A 259 -19.75 15.16 8.65
C LEU A 259 -20.84 16.24 8.67
N ALA A 260 -21.03 16.91 9.80
CA ALA A 260 -21.88 18.10 9.88
C ALA A 260 -21.17 19.37 9.36
N LEU A 261 -19.84 19.35 9.29
CA LEU A 261 -19.05 20.43 8.68
C LEU A 261 -19.20 20.39 7.15
N PRO A 262 -19.09 21.54 6.46
CA PRO A 262 -18.89 21.58 5.02
C PRO A 262 -17.71 20.68 4.61
N ALA A 263 -17.86 19.92 3.52
CA ALA A 263 -16.87 18.91 3.12
C ALA A 263 -15.42 19.45 3.04
N PRO A 264 -15.14 20.66 2.52
CA PRO A 264 -13.79 21.20 2.52
C PRO A 264 -13.24 21.48 3.93
N GLN A 265 -14.10 21.89 4.86
CA GLN A 265 -13.73 22.17 6.25
C GLN A 265 -13.47 20.87 7.03
N ALA A 266 -14.30 19.84 6.82
CA ALA A 266 -14.07 18.51 7.38
C ALA A 266 -12.73 17.93 6.91
N ALA A 267 -12.43 18.05 5.60
CA ALA A 267 -11.17 17.62 5.03
C ALA A 267 -9.97 18.41 5.58
N ALA A 268 -10.08 19.74 5.68
CA ALA A 268 -9.03 20.59 6.24
C ALA A 268 -8.75 20.28 7.72
N ALA A 269 -9.80 20.08 8.52
CA ALA A 269 -9.67 19.73 9.93
C ALA A 269 -8.95 18.39 10.10
N LEU A 270 -9.32 17.38 9.30
CA LEU A 270 -8.68 16.07 9.36
C LEU A 270 -7.26 16.08 8.78
N ALA A 271 -6.99 16.86 7.73
CA ALA A 271 -5.64 17.06 7.18
C ALA A 271 -4.72 17.69 8.22
N SER A 272 -5.23 18.70 8.94
CA SER A 272 -4.50 19.38 10.02
C SER A 272 -4.23 18.43 11.17
N ALA A 273 -5.23 17.65 11.61
CA ALA A 273 -5.06 16.66 12.66
C ALA A 273 -4.06 15.56 12.27
N LEU A 274 -4.10 15.09 11.02
CA LEU A 274 -3.16 14.11 10.50
C LEU A 274 -1.74 14.68 10.40
N ALA A 275 -1.57 15.91 9.90
CA ALA A 275 -0.27 16.57 9.82
C ALA A 275 0.36 16.81 11.21
N VAL A 276 -0.46 17.24 12.19
CA VAL A 276 -0.03 17.38 13.58
C VAL A 276 0.36 16.03 14.16
N TRP A 277 -0.43 14.98 13.90
CA TRP A 277 -0.10 13.63 14.35
C TRP A 277 1.23 13.15 13.75
N ILE A 278 1.44 13.29 12.43
CA ILE A 278 2.70 12.97 11.74
C ILE A 278 3.88 13.70 12.38
N ALA A 279 3.74 15.01 12.62
CA ALA A 279 4.80 15.81 13.23
C ALA A 279 5.09 15.36 14.67
N ILE A 280 4.05 15.10 15.48
CA ILE A 280 4.25 14.66 16.86
C ILE A 280 4.93 13.29 16.91
N THR A 281 4.48 12.33 16.11
CA THR A 281 5.04 10.98 16.14
C THR A 281 6.41 10.91 15.48
N GLY A 282 6.62 11.65 14.38
CA GLY A 282 7.90 11.67 13.68
C GLY A 282 8.99 12.40 14.47
N LEU A 283 8.62 13.37 15.30
CA LEU A 283 9.58 14.13 16.12
C LEU A 283 9.71 13.59 17.55
N ALA A 284 8.90 12.62 17.97
CA ALA A 284 9.05 11.98 19.27
C ALA A 284 10.38 11.18 19.34
N PRO A 285 11.08 11.17 20.49
CA PRO A 285 10.70 11.73 21.79
C PRO A 285 11.04 13.23 21.98
N PHE A 286 11.35 13.97 20.91
CA PHE A 286 11.77 15.37 20.90
C PHE A 286 13.13 15.62 21.56
N ASP A 287 13.98 14.59 21.60
CA ASP A 287 15.34 14.65 22.16
C ASP A 287 16.35 15.04 21.09
N PHE A 288 16.33 16.32 20.68
CA PHE A 288 17.19 16.82 19.60
C PHE A 288 18.65 16.95 20.04
N GLN A 289 19.56 16.44 19.22
CA GLN A 289 21.01 16.51 19.40
C GLN A 289 21.66 17.56 18.50
N LEU A 290 22.80 18.09 18.94
CA LEU A 290 23.55 19.12 18.21
C LEU A 290 24.27 18.55 16.97
N THR A 291 24.59 17.25 16.98
CA THR A 291 25.19 16.54 15.84
C THR A 291 24.10 15.78 15.11
N GLY A 292 23.83 16.16 13.86
CA GLY A 292 22.90 15.44 13.02
C GLY A 292 23.53 14.18 12.42
N GLU A 293 22.74 13.12 12.30
CA GLU A 293 23.01 11.99 11.43
C GLU A 293 22.79 12.36 9.95
N GLY A 294 23.21 11.47 9.04
CA GLY A 294 23.07 11.70 7.60
C GLY A 294 21.62 11.54 7.11
N PHE A 295 21.24 12.29 6.08
CA PHE A 295 19.97 12.13 5.38
C PHE A 295 20.12 11.17 4.20
N ALA A 296 19.37 10.07 4.17
CA ALA A 296 19.43 9.09 3.09
C ALA A 296 18.62 9.53 1.86
N LEU A 297 19.32 9.78 0.75
CA LEU A 297 18.70 10.13 -0.54
C LEU A 297 18.27 8.91 -1.37
N VAL A 298 18.63 7.70 -0.93
CA VAL A 298 18.24 6.46 -1.61
C VAL A 298 16.88 6.03 -1.04
N PRO A 299 15.81 5.98 -1.86
CA PRO A 299 14.49 5.62 -1.37
C PRO A 299 14.43 4.16 -0.92
N PHE A 300 13.60 3.88 0.08
CA PHE A 300 13.42 2.58 0.71
C PHE A 300 14.71 1.98 1.28
N SER A 301 15.73 2.80 1.55
CA SER A 301 17.03 2.29 2.00
C SER A 301 16.90 1.55 3.33
N GLU A 302 16.09 2.07 4.25
CA GLU A 302 15.79 1.45 5.54
C GLU A 302 14.98 0.16 5.35
N SER A 303 13.88 0.24 4.57
CA SER A 303 12.97 -0.90 4.33
C SER A 303 13.62 -2.03 3.54
N LEU A 304 14.61 -1.76 2.70
CA LEU A 304 15.29 -2.77 1.89
C LEU A 304 16.53 -3.36 2.57
N THR A 305 17.13 -2.66 3.54
CA THR A 305 18.27 -3.20 4.31
C THR A 305 17.85 -4.17 5.42
N HIS A 306 16.71 -3.93 6.07
CA HIS A 306 16.22 -4.76 7.17
C HIS A 306 15.14 -5.75 6.72
N TYR A 307 15.48 -6.71 5.86
CA TYR A 307 14.51 -7.66 5.26
C TYR A 307 13.64 -8.40 6.31
N ARG A 308 12.31 -8.17 6.32
CA ARG A 308 11.26 -9.04 6.90
C ARG A 308 9.84 -8.52 6.57
N ALA A 309 8.83 -9.39 6.75
CA ALA A 309 7.41 -9.12 6.60
C ALA A 309 6.89 -7.84 7.31
N THR A 310 7.57 -7.40 8.37
CA THR A 310 7.36 -6.10 9.04
C THR A 310 7.43 -4.92 8.06
N ASN A 311 8.24 -5.01 7.01
CA ASN A 311 8.44 -3.95 6.02
C ASN A 311 7.23 -3.78 5.10
N LEU A 312 6.45 -4.85 4.87
CA LEU A 312 5.27 -4.78 4.00
C LEU A 312 4.14 -4.00 4.70
N ALA A 313 3.90 -4.31 5.97
CA ALA A 313 2.91 -3.60 6.79
C ALA A 313 3.26 -2.11 6.96
N ASP A 314 4.55 -1.80 7.15
CA ASP A 314 5.06 -0.44 7.27
C ASP A 314 4.95 0.34 5.94
N THR A 315 5.33 -0.28 4.82
CA THR A 315 5.17 0.34 3.49
C THR A 315 3.71 0.70 3.19
N PHE A 316 2.77 -0.20 3.54
CA PHE A 316 1.34 0.08 3.41
C PHE A 316 0.89 1.24 4.29
N GLN A 317 1.42 1.34 5.52
CA GLN A 317 1.13 2.44 6.43
C GLN A 317 1.63 3.77 5.88
N ARG A 318 2.88 3.84 5.43
CA ARG A 318 3.50 5.04 4.84
C ARG A 318 2.72 5.49 3.59
N CYS A 319 2.36 4.55 2.71
CA CYS A 319 1.49 4.82 1.56
C CYS A 319 0.13 5.39 1.97
N PHE A 320 -0.49 4.83 3.01
CA PHE A 320 -1.77 5.33 3.52
C PHE A 320 -1.65 6.74 4.10
N ILE A 321 -0.67 6.99 4.97
CA ILE A 321 -0.49 8.28 5.64
C ILE A 321 -0.20 9.38 4.62
N ALA A 322 0.80 9.17 3.76
CA ALA A 322 1.18 10.14 2.73
C ALA A 322 0.04 10.38 1.74
N GLY A 323 -0.61 9.31 1.29
CA GLY A 323 -1.76 9.39 0.38
C GLY A 323 -2.97 10.08 1.00
N ALA A 324 -3.29 9.77 2.26
CA ALA A 324 -4.41 10.37 2.99
C ALA A 324 -4.19 11.86 3.20
N LEU A 325 -2.98 12.28 3.58
CA LEU A 325 -2.67 13.69 3.77
C LEU A 325 -2.86 14.50 2.48
N VAL A 326 -2.25 14.05 1.38
CA VAL A 326 -2.38 14.74 0.08
C VAL A 326 -3.84 14.72 -0.40
N TRP A 327 -4.53 13.59 -0.26
CA TRP A 327 -5.93 13.47 -0.65
C TRP A 327 -6.83 14.44 0.14
N LEU A 328 -6.68 14.52 1.46
CA LEU A 328 -7.45 15.44 2.29
C LEU A 328 -7.18 16.91 1.95
N LEU A 329 -5.92 17.27 1.66
CA LEU A 329 -5.55 18.62 1.22
C LEU A 329 -6.20 18.99 -0.12
N VAL A 330 -6.29 18.04 -1.07
CA VAL A 330 -7.09 18.25 -2.29
C VAL A 330 -8.56 18.44 -1.94
N GLN A 331 -9.11 17.61 -1.04
CA GLN A 331 -10.51 17.73 -0.65
C GLN A 331 -10.84 18.98 0.16
N SER A 332 -9.85 19.65 0.77
CA SER A 332 -10.04 20.98 1.37
C SER A 332 -10.14 22.11 0.35
N GLY A 333 -9.99 21.82 -0.95
CA GLY A 333 -10.12 22.78 -2.04
C GLY A 333 -8.79 23.28 -2.63
N LEU A 334 -7.66 22.70 -2.22
CA LEU A 334 -6.36 23.03 -2.82
C LEU A 334 -6.23 22.35 -4.19
N SER A 335 -5.48 22.97 -5.09
CA SER A 335 -5.09 22.31 -6.35
C SER A 335 -4.23 21.08 -6.03
N VAL A 336 -4.25 20.07 -6.91
CA VAL A 336 -3.45 18.85 -6.70
C VAL A 336 -1.96 19.18 -6.52
N LEU A 337 -1.43 20.13 -7.29
CA LEU A 337 -0.05 20.59 -7.14
C LEU A 337 0.20 21.21 -5.76
N ALA A 338 -0.65 22.14 -5.31
CA ALA A 338 -0.49 22.78 -4.00
C ALA A 338 -0.61 21.77 -2.85
N ALA A 339 -1.60 20.88 -2.90
CA ALA A 339 -1.78 19.81 -1.92
C ALA A 339 -0.57 18.86 -1.87
N THR A 340 -0.01 18.52 -3.03
CA THR A 340 1.17 17.65 -3.13
C THR A 340 2.40 18.32 -2.55
N LEU A 341 2.67 19.58 -2.93
CA LEU A 341 3.82 20.33 -2.41
C LEU A 341 3.72 20.56 -0.90
N LEU A 342 2.53 20.90 -0.40
CA LEU A 342 2.32 21.08 1.04
C LEU A 342 2.45 19.77 1.81
N GLY A 343 1.82 18.68 1.33
CA GLY A 343 1.89 17.38 1.97
C GLY A 343 3.32 16.81 1.97
N ALA A 344 3.98 16.78 0.81
CA ALA A 344 5.36 16.31 0.68
C ALA A 344 6.33 17.21 1.44
N GLY A 345 6.14 18.54 1.41
CA GLY A 345 6.96 19.49 2.16
C GLY A 345 6.83 19.34 3.68
N ALA A 346 5.62 19.09 4.19
CA ALA A 346 5.39 18.83 5.61
C ALA A 346 6.09 17.54 6.06
N ILE A 347 5.93 16.45 5.30
CA ILE A 347 6.59 15.17 5.60
C ILE A 347 8.12 15.32 5.49
N PHE A 348 8.62 15.97 4.44
CA PHE A 348 10.05 16.24 4.26
C PHE A 348 10.63 17.08 5.40
N GLY A 349 9.87 18.06 5.91
CA GLY A 349 10.27 18.83 7.07
C GLY A 349 10.44 17.96 8.32
N VAL A 350 9.54 17.00 8.55
CA VAL A 350 9.65 16.05 9.67
C VAL A 350 10.86 15.13 9.49
N GLU A 351 11.03 14.51 8.31
CA GLU A 351 12.19 13.66 7.98
C GLU A 351 13.51 14.43 8.11
N LEU A 352 13.57 15.67 7.64
CA LEU A 352 14.77 16.50 7.78
C LEU A 352 15.07 16.76 9.26
N LEU A 353 14.05 17.09 10.06
CA LEU A 353 14.21 17.31 11.50
C LEU A 353 14.65 16.04 12.25
N GLN A 354 14.29 14.85 11.77
CA GLN A 354 14.74 13.58 12.34
C GLN A 354 16.25 13.37 12.21
N THR A 355 16.95 14.06 11.31
CA THR A 355 18.43 14.00 11.26
C THR A 355 19.08 14.42 12.58
N TRP A 356 18.41 15.24 13.38
CA TRP A 356 18.88 15.65 14.71
C TRP A 356 18.29 14.82 15.84
N LEU A 357 17.54 13.74 15.57
CA LEU A 357 17.01 12.83 16.58
C LEU A 357 17.84 11.53 16.62
N PRO A 358 18.26 11.06 17.81
CA PRO A 358 19.12 9.89 17.91
C PRO A 358 18.38 8.62 17.49
N GLY A 359 19.03 7.82 16.65
CA GLY A 359 18.52 6.51 16.23
C GLY A 359 17.32 6.55 15.28
N GLN A 360 17.03 7.72 14.69
CA GLN A 360 16.03 7.87 13.63
C GLN A 360 16.72 7.94 12.26
N ALA A 361 16.36 7.04 11.36
CA ALA A 361 16.88 7.06 10.00
C ALA A 361 16.03 8.02 9.15
N ALA A 362 16.52 9.24 8.94
CA ALA A 362 15.89 10.20 8.04
C ALA A 362 16.11 9.79 6.57
N GLU A 363 15.03 9.61 5.81
CA GLU A 363 15.12 9.22 4.39
C GLU A 363 14.10 9.90 3.46
N ILE A 364 14.42 9.92 2.17
CA ILE A 364 13.61 10.60 1.15
C ILE A 364 12.30 9.87 0.78
N THR A 365 12.07 8.67 1.32
CA THR A 365 10.99 7.76 0.91
C THR A 365 9.61 8.38 1.11
N ASP A 366 9.29 8.84 2.31
CA ASP A 366 7.95 9.31 2.66
C ASP A 366 7.53 10.56 1.86
N PRO A 367 8.40 11.56 1.64
CA PRO A 367 8.15 12.66 0.72
C PRO A 367 7.87 12.20 -0.72
N LEU A 368 8.61 11.21 -1.22
CA LEU A 368 8.38 10.65 -2.57
C LEU A 368 7.06 9.90 -2.66
N LEU A 369 6.64 9.20 -1.59
CA LEU A 369 5.33 8.56 -1.53
C LEU A 369 4.19 9.60 -1.59
N ALA A 370 4.35 10.76 -0.95
CA ALA A 370 3.38 11.85 -1.05
C ALA A 370 3.33 12.45 -2.47
N ILE A 371 4.49 12.62 -3.12
CA ILE A 371 4.55 13.07 -4.53
C ILE A 371 3.88 12.05 -5.46
N ALA A 372 4.16 10.76 -5.27
CA ALA A 372 3.54 9.68 -6.04
C ALA A 372 2.01 9.66 -5.84
N ALA A 373 1.54 9.83 -4.61
CA ALA A 373 0.11 9.94 -4.32
C ALA A 373 -0.53 11.16 -5.03
N GLY A 374 0.13 12.31 -5.00
CA GLY A 374 -0.28 13.51 -5.74
C GLY A 374 -0.41 13.28 -7.24
N GLY A 375 0.59 12.61 -7.84
CA GLY A 375 0.55 12.21 -9.25
C GLY A 375 -0.61 11.26 -9.58
N LEU A 376 -0.87 10.28 -8.72
CA LEU A 376 -2.03 9.39 -8.86
C LEU A 376 -3.34 10.17 -8.78
N ILE A 377 -3.48 11.08 -7.81
CA ILE A 377 -4.67 11.92 -7.66
C ILE A 377 -4.88 12.80 -8.89
N ALA A 378 -3.83 13.42 -9.43
CA ALA A 378 -3.91 14.24 -10.64
C ALA A 378 -4.42 13.42 -11.85
N VAL A 379 -3.92 12.20 -12.02
CA VAL A 379 -4.33 11.32 -13.12
C VAL A 379 -5.79 10.88 -12.95
N PHE A 380 -6.19 10.53 -11.74
CA PHE A 380 -7.44 9.81 -11.50
C PHE A 380 -8.64 10.65 -11.06
N GLU A 381 -8.43 11.75 -10.33
CA GLU A 381 -9.51 12.64 -9.87
C GLU A 381 -9.66 13.87 -10.77
N ASP A 382 -8.56 14.47 -11.23
CA ASP A 382 -8.58 15.74 -12.00
C ASP A 382 -9.16 15.56 -13.41
N SER A 383 -9.02 14.36 -13.99
CA SER A 383 -9.65 13.97 -15.26
C SER A 383 -11.18 14.01 -15.26
N ARG A 384 -11.83 14.29 -14.12
CA ARG A 384 -13.30 14.32 -13.97
C ARG A 384 -13.84 15.60 -13.33
N GLY A 385 -12.98 16.54 -12.92
CA GLY A 385 -13.33 17.78 -12.21
C GLY A 385 -13.54 19.02 -13.11
N GLY A 386 -13.37 18.90 -14.42
CA GLY A 386 -13.63 19.99 -15.36
C GLY A 386 -15.11 20.33 -15.47
N ARG A 387 -15.54 21.34 -14.69
CA ARG A 387 -16.83 22.07 -14.72
C ARG A 387 -18.05 21.29 -14.24
N ARG A 388 -18.49 21.62 -13.03
CA ARG A 388 -19.91 21.86 -12.74
C ARG A 388 -20.06 23.21 -12.09
#